data_AF-A0A2H0M4Y7-F1
#
_entry.id   AF-A0A2H0M4Y7-F1
#
_cell.length_a   1.000
_cell.length_b   1.000
_cell.length_c   1.000
_cell.angle_alpha   90.00
_cell.angle_beta   90.00
_cell.angle_gamma   90.00
#
_symmetry.space_group_name_H-M   'P 1'
#
loop_
_entity.id
_entity.type
_entity.pdbx_description
1 polymer ?
#
loop_
_entity_poly.entity_id
_entity_poly.type
_entity_poly.pdbx_seq_one_letter_code
_entity_poly.pdbx_strand_id
1 'polypeptide(L)'
;MPSREKVFIFILKAGVAFTFVYAAIGGFMEPVAWIGFFPPFLNDYIPSTTLLTIWGAFEIIIAGWLLFGKKIFIPSLIATLSLAGLIFFNWAGARDIIFRDVGIFATTLALTIRSYKRQM
;
A
#
# COMPACT_ATOMS: atom_id res chain seq x y z
N MET A 1 -26.20 14.37 6.42
CA MET A 1 -25.01 14.45 5.54
C MET A 1 -23.76 14.09 6.33
N PRO A 2 -22.80 13.35 5.76
CA PRO A 2 -21.50 13.13 6.41
C PRO A 2 -20.79 14.47 6.64
N SER A 3 -20.02 14.60 7.71
CA SER A 3 -19.20 15.80 7.90
C SER A 3 -18.15 15.89 6.78
N ARG A 4 -17.78 17.12 6.38
CA ARG A 4 -16.72 17.35 5.38
C ARG A 4 -15.44 16.60 5.71
N GLU A 5 -15.10 16.51 6.99
CA GLU A 5 -13.96 15.74 7.50
C GLU A 5 -14.08 14.23 7.18
N LYS A 6 -15.27 13.62 7.36
CA LYS A 6 -15.48 12.20 7.04
C LYS A 6 -15.32 11.94 5.55
N VAL A 7 -15.83 12.84 4.71
CA VAL A 7 -15.70 12.75 3.25
C VAL A 7 -14.23 12.89 2.83
N PHE A 8 -13.52 13.88 3.36
CA PHE A 8 -12.09 14.08 3.12
C PHE A 8 -11.28 12.81 3.44
N ILE A 9 -11.49 12.23 4.61
CA ILE A 9 -10.79 11.01 5.00
C ILE A 9 -11.18 9.81 4.14
N PHE A 10 -12.45 9.71 3.75
CA PHE A 10 -12.88 8.65 2.84
C PHE A 10 -12.19 8.75 1.47
N ILE A 11 -12.07 9.96 0.90
CA ILE A 11 -11.37 10.18 -0.37
C ILE A 11 -9.91 9.74 -0.28
N LEU A 12 -9.19 10.15 0.78
CA LEU A 12 -7.79 9.74 0.98
C LEU A 12 -7.64 8.21 1.08
N LYS A 13 -8.51 7.57 1.87
CA LYS A 13 -8.51 6.12 2.02
C LYS A 13 -8.83 5.41 0.71
N ALA A 14 -9.78 5.93 -0.04
CA ALA A 14 -10.19 5.36 -1.32
C ALA A 14 -9.07 5.45 -2.37
N GLY A 15 -8.33 6.56 -2.41
CA GLY A 15 -7.16 6.70 -3.28
C GLY A 15 -6.08 5.66 -2.97
N VAL A 16 -5.72 5.49 -1.70
CA VAL A 16 -4.73 4.47 -1.27
C VAL A 16 -5.24 3.06 -1.57
N ALA A 17 -6.49 2.76 -1.20
CA ALA A 17 -7.09 1.45 -1.41
C ALA A 17 -7.17 1.09 -2.89
N PHE A 18 -7.52 2.05 -3.76
CA PHE A 18 -7.51 1.87 -5.20
C PHE A 18 -6.13 1.44 -5.70
N THR A 19 -5.06 2.15 -5.31
CA THR A 19 -3.71 1.81 -5.77
C THR A 19 -3.27 0.42 -5.30
N PHE A 20 -3.58 0.06 -4.06
CA PHE A 20 -3.24 -1.26 -3.51
C PHE A 20 -3.99 -2.38 -4.26
N VAL A 21 -5.28 -2.19 -4.53
CA VAL A 21 -6.06 -3.16 -5.32
C VAL A 21 -5.57 -3.23 -6.75
N TYR A 22 -5.21 -2.10 -7.37
CA TYR A 22 -4.65 -2.07 -8.72
C TYR A 22 -3.33 -2.84 -8.79
N ALA A 23 -2.42 -2.63 -7.84
CA ALA A 23 -1.16 -3.35 -7.75
C ALA A 23 -1.38 -4.85 -7.56
N ALA A 24 -2.28 -5.25 -6.67
CA ALA A 24 -2.62 -6.64 -6.45
C ALA A 24 -3.15 -7.32 -7.72
N ILE A 25 -4.12 -6.69 -8.40
CA ILE A 25 -4.67 -7.19 -9.67
C ILE A 25 -3.57 -7.29 -10.73
N GLY A 26 -2.72 -6.26 -10.85
CA GLY A 26 -1.59 -6.25 -11.76
C GLY A 26 -0.62 -7.41 -11.51
N GLY A 27 -0.29 -7.67 -10.25
CA GLY A 27 0.56 -8.79 -9.85
C GLY A 27 -0.02 -10.16 -10.24
N PHE A 28 -1.35 -10.32 -10.21
CA PHE A 28 -1.99 -11.55 -10.65
C PHE A 28 -2.07 -11.67 -12.18
N MET A 29 -2.35 -10.58 -12.88
CA MET A 29 -2.59 -10.59 -14.34
C MET A 29 -1.29 -10.61 -15.15
N GLU A 30 -0.26 -9.90 -14.70
CA GLU A 30 1.01 -9.76 -15.42
C GLU A 30 2.23 -10.00 -14.51
N PRO A 31 2.39 -11.18 -13.87
CA PRO A 31 3.39 -11.41 -12.82
C PRO A 31 4.81 -10.96 -13.19
N VAL A 32 5.22 -11.17 -14.45
CA VAL A 32 6.56 -10.80 -14.97
C VAL A 32 6.83 -9.30 -14.84
N ALA A 33 5.81 -8.45 -15.00
CA ALA A 33 5.95 -6.99 -14.86
C ALA A 33 6.09 -6.54 -13.39
N TRP A 34 5.69 -7.38 -12.42
CA TRP A 34 5.60 -7.00 -11.01
C TRP A 34 6.64 -7.67 -10.11
N ILE A 35 7.15 -8.85 -10.48
CA ILE A 35 8.16 -9.56 -9.66
C ILE A 35 9.44 -8.73 -9.43
N GLY A 36 9.77 -7.83 -10.36
CA GLY A 36 10.97 -6.99 -10.29
C GLY A 36 10.97 -5.96 -9.15
N PHE A 37 9.81 -5.69 -8.54
CA PHE A 37 9.72 -4.75 -7.41
C PHE A 37 10.10 -5.36 -6.06
N PHE A 38 10.21 -6.69 -5.98
CA PHE A 38 10.70 -7.35 -4.77
C PHE A 38 12.22 -7.29 -4.68
N PRO A 39 12.77 -7.06 -3.47
CA PRO A 39 14.19 -7.21 -3.24
C PRO A 39 14.69 -8.61 -3.65
N PRO A 40 15.81 -8.70 -4.40
CA PRO A 40 16.28 -9.98 -4.93
C PRO A 40 16.49 -11.07 -3.88
N PHE A 41 16.92 -10.70 -2.67
CA PHE A 41 17.17 -11.62 -1.56
C PHE A 41 15.92 -12.38 -1.07
N LEU A 42 14.71 -11.91 -1.37
CA LEU A 42 13.49 -12.64 -0.99
C LEU A 42 13.28 -13.89 -1.85
N ASN A 43 13.80 -13.89 -3.08
CA ASN A 43 13.66 -15.02 -4.01
C ASN A 43 14.50 -16.23 -3.58
N ASP A 44 15.51 -16.02 -2.73
CA ASP A 44 16.33 -17.11 -2.18
C ASP A 44 15.56 -17.96 -1.15
N TYR A 45 14.46 -17.42 -0.61
CA TYR A 45 13.65 -18.08 0.42
C TYR A 45 12.25 -18.47 -0.04
N ILE A 46 11.64 -17.67 -0.93
CA ILE A 46 10.25 -17.84 -1.36
C ILE A 46 10.19 -17.69 -2.89
N PRO A 47 9.55 -18.62 -3.63
CA PRO A 47 9.34 -18.47 -5.07
C PRO A 47 8.63 -17.15 -5.40
N SER A 48 9.09 -16.44 -6.43
CA SER A 48 8.61 -15.09 -6.77
C SER A 48 7.10 -15.04 -7.02
N THR A 49 6.51 -16.08 -7.61
CA THR A 49 5.06 -16.18 -7.85
C THR A 49 4.26 -16.33 -6.56
N THR A 50 4.78 -17.10 -5.60
CA THR A 50 4.21 -17.25 -4.27
C THR A 50 4.31 -15.95 -3.48
N LEU A 51 5.46 -15.27 -3.55
CA LEU A 51 5.67 -13.96 -2.92
C LEU A 51 4.68 -12.92 -3.45
N LEU A 52 4.51 -12.85 -4.78
CA LEU A 52 3.57 -11.94 -5.43
C LEU A 52 2.12 -12.24 -5.05
N THR A 53 1.76 -13.52 -4.94
CA THR A 53 0.41 -13.95 -4.51
C THR A 53 0.12 -13.55 -3.06
N ILE A 54 1.07 -13.79 -2.16
CA ILE A 54 0.96 -13.42 -0.74
C ILE A 54 0.86 -11.90 -0.61
N TRP A 55 1.68 -11.16 -1.36
CA TRP A 55 1.68 -9.72 -1.34
C TRP A 55 0.38 -9.11 -1.89
N GLY A 56 -0.13 -9.63 -3.01
CA GLY A 56 -1.41 -9.18 -3.56
C GLY A 56 -2.58 -9.42 -2.60
N ALA A 57 -2.60 -10.58 -1.91
CA ALA A 57 -3.59 -10.84 -0.87
C ALA A 57 -3.46 -9.84 0.30
N PHE A 58 -2.23 -9.57 0.73
CA PHE A 58 -1.94 -8.56 1.75
C PHE A 58 -2.44 -7.16 1.34
N GLU A 59 -2.18 -6.73 0.09
CA GLU A 59 -2.63 -5.44 -0.43
C GLU A 59 -4.15 -5.32 -0.43
N ILE A 60 -4.87 -6.37 -0.85
CA ILE A 60 -6.34 -6.41 -0.82
C ILE A 60 -6.86 -6.32 0.62
N ILE A 61 -6.25 -7.04 1.56
CA ILE A 61 -6.65 -7.01 2.98
C ILE A 61 -6.46 -5.60 3.55
N ILE A 62 -5.31 -4.95 3.28
CA ILE A 62 -5.05 -3.59 3.77
C ILE A 62 -5.98 -2.58 3.11
N ALA A 63 -6.24 -2.69 1.82
CA ALA A 63 -7.20 -1.83 1.11
C ALA A 63 -8.62 -1.95 1.71
N GLY A 64 -9.09 -3.18 1.93
CA GLY A 64 -10.38 -3.46 2.55
C GLY A 64 -10.46 -2.95 4.00
N TRP A 65 -9.41 -3.16 4.80
CA TRP A 65 -9.34 -2.65 6.17
C TRP A 65 -9.34 -1.13 6.19
N LEU A 66 -8.55 -0.47 5.33
CA LEU A 66 -8.60 0.98 5.18
C LEU A 66 -10.04 1.39 4.92
N LEU A 67 -10.69 0.94 3.84
CA LEU A 67 -12.04 1.39 3.46
C LEU A 67 -13.09 1.16 4.55
N PHE A 68 -13.21 -0.07 5.04
CA PHE A 68 -14.38 -0.51 5.81
C PHE A 68 -14.09 -0.79 7.28
N GLY A 69 -12.83 -0.98 7.65
CA GLY A 69 -12.46 -1.41 8.98
C GLY A 69 -12.51 -0.30 10.02
N LYS A 70 -12.52 -0.74 11.28
CA LYS A 70 -12.38 0.11 12.46
C LYS A 70 -10.90 0.23 12.82
N LYS A 71 -10.55 1.24 13.62
CA LYS A 71 -9.17 1.47 14.10
C LYS A 71 -8.14 1.51 12.96
N ILE A 72 -8.31 2.46 12.04
CA ILE A 72 -7.48 2.60 10.84
C ILE A 72 -6.01 2.99 11.10
N PHE A 73 -5.55 3.11 12.35
CA PHE A 73 -4.14 3.42 12.63
C PHE A 73 -3.23 2.30 12.15
N ILE A 74 -3.56 1.06 12.51
CA ILE A 74 -2.78 -0.14 12.15
C ILE A 74 -2.66 -0.30 10.62
N PRO A 75 -3.75 -0.37 9.83
CA PRO A 75 -3.63 -0.53 8.39
C PRO A 75 -2.97 0.68 7.70
N SER A 76 -3.12 1.89 8.25
CA SER A 76 -2.41 3.06 7.70
C SER A 76 -0.90 2.95 7.94
N LEU A 77 -0.48 2.57 9.15
CA LEU A 77 0.93 2.40 9.50
C LEU A 77 1.57 1.29 8.66
N ILE A 78 0.87 0.16 8.52
CA ILE A 78 1.31 -0.94 7.65
C ILE A 78 1.49 -0.44 6.22
N ALA A 79 0.50 0.27 5.66
CA ALA A 79 0.60 0.83 4.30
C ALA A 79 1.75 1.84 4.17
N THR A 80 2.00 2.67 5.20
CA THR A 80 3.15 3.58 5.25
C THR A 80 4.47 2.83 5.18
N LEU A 81 4.63 1.77 5.98
CA LEU A 81 5.85 0.97 6.01
C LEU A 81 6.06 0.20 4.69
N SER A 82 4.99 -0.35 4.12
CA SER A 82 5.04 -1.03 2.82
C SER A 82 5.50 -0.09 1.71
N LEU A 83 4.94 1.12 1.63
CA LEU A 83 5.33 2.10 0.62
C LEU A 83 6.74 2.65 0.87
N ALA A 84 7.13 2.87 2.13
CA ALA A 84 8.50 3.25 2.46
C ALA A 84 9.51 2.19 2.00
N GLY A 85 9.21 0.91 2.27
CA GLY A 85 10.02 -0.22 1.79
C GLY A 85 10.08 -0.28 0.27
N LEU A 86 8.93 -0.18 -0.40
CA LEU A 86 8.84 -0.18 -1.86
C LEU A 86 9.68 0.93 -2.48
N ILE A 87 9.57 2.16 -1.97
CA ILE A 87 10.36 3.31 -2.44
C ILE A 87 11.84 3.07 -2.17
N PHE A 88 12.22 2.65 -0.96
CA PHE A 88 13.60 2.44 -0.56
C PHE A 88 14.31 1.40 -1.44
N PHE A 89 13.69 0.22 -1.62
CA PHE A 89 14.31 -0.88 -2.37
C PHE A 89 14.32 -0.65 -3.88
N ASN A 90 13.48 0.24 -4.41
CA ASN A 90 13.37 0.49 -5.85
C ASN A 90 13.94 1.85 -6.30
N TRP A 91 14.47 2.67 -5.38
CA TRP A 91 14.99 4.02 -5.67
C TRP A 91 16.10 4.06 -6.73
N ALA A 92 16.93 3.02 -6.78
CA ALA A 92 18.04 2.96 -7.73
C ALA A 92 17.58 2.61 -9.16
N GLY A 93 16.54 1.77 -9.31
CA GLY A 93 16.21 1.08 -10.57
C GLY A 93 14.84 1.38 -11.20
N ALA A 94 13.88 1.96 -10.47
CA ALA A 94 12.51 2.14 -10.96
C ALA A 94 11.92 3.53 -10.68
N ARG A 95 12.75 4.59 -10.65
CA ARG A 95 12.34 5.97 -10.31
C ARG A 95 11.15 6.49 -11.12
N ASP A 96 11.14 6.19 -12.42
CA ASP A 96 10.09 6.65 -13.35
C ASP A 96 8.73 5.97 -13.09
N ILE A 97 8.71 4.92 -12.26
CA ILE A 97 7.49 4.23 -11.84
C ILE A 97 7.12 4.63 -10.41
N ILE A 98 8.09 4.63 -9.49
CA ILE A 98 7.83 4.80 -8.05
C ILE A 98 7.65 6.25 -7.59
N PHE A 99 7.85 7.24 -8.47
CA PHE A 99 7.61 8.66 -8.12
C PHE A 99 6.19 8.89 -7.61
N ARG A 100 5.20 8.16 -8.18
CA ARG A 100 3.79 8.21 -7.75
C ARG A 100 3.60 7.68 -6.33
N ASP A 101 4.41 6.70 -5.93
CA ASP A 101 4.30 6.03 -4.65
C ASP A 101 4.72 6.96 -3.50
N VAL A 102 5.52 7.99 -3.77
CA VAL A 102 5.86 9.06 -2.80
C VAL A 102 4.60 9.82 -2.36
N GLY A 103 3.70 10.14 -3.28
CA GLY A 103 2.44 10.81 -2.96
C GLY A 103 1.49 9.93 -2.14
N ILE A 104 1.46 8.64 -2.47
CA ILE A 104 0.67 7.65 -1.74
C ILE A 104 1.26 7.44 -0.34
N PHE A 105 2.58 7.36 -0.22
CA PHE A 105 3.30 7.27 1.05
C PHE A 105 2.97 8.46 1.96
N ALA A 106 3.02 9.69 1.42
CA ALA A 106 2.66 10.88 2.18
C ALA A 106 1.19 10.82 2.64
N THR A 107 0.29 10.29 1.81
CA THR A 107 -1.12 10.10 2.16
C THR A 107 -1.31 9.08 3.29
N THR A 108 -0.65 7.92 3.22
CA THR A 108 -0.75 6.90 4.28
C THR A 108 -0.11 7.38 5.57
N LEU A 109 1.00 8.11 5.51
CA LEU A 109 1.63 8.72 6.68
C LEU A 109 0.71 9.74 7.35
N ALA A 110 0.05 10.60 6.56
CA ALA A 110 -0.94 11.55 7.09
C ALA A 110 -2.12 10.82 7.76
N LEU A 111 -2.65 9.75 7.14
CA LEU A 111 -3.68 8.91 7.73
C LEU A 111 -3.21 8.26 9.05
N THR A 112 -1.97 7.81 9.12
CA THR A 112 -1.34 7.22 10.31
C THR A 112 -1.26 8.22 11.45
N ILE A 113 -0.63 9.38 11.22
CA ILE A 113 -0.46 10.45 12.22
C ILE A 113 -1.82 10.91 12.76
N ARG A 114 -2.79 11.11 11.86
CA ARG A 114 -4.14 11.53 12.25
C ARG A 114 -4.87 10.46 13.06
N SER A 115 -4.68 9.20 12.74
CA SER A 115 -5.38 8.09 13.39
C SER A 115 -4.83 7.79 14.78
N TYR A 116 -3.55 8.08 15.02
CA TYR A 116 -2.88 7.91 16.30
C TYR A 116 -3.61 8.67 17.43
N LYS A 117 -3.84 9.98 17.22
CA LYS A 117 -4.49 10.86 18.21
C LYS A 117 -5.96 10.55 18.50
N ARG A 118 -6.61 9.73 17.66
CA ARG A 118 -8.05 9.48 17.71
C ARG A 118 -8.39 8.08 18.22
N GLN A 119 -7.37 7.24 18.44
CA GLN A 119 -7.51 5.84 18.87
C GLN A 119 -6.80 5.54 20.19
N MET A 120 -5.86 6.39 20.60
CA MET A 120 -5.43 6.55 21.99
C MET A 120 -6.34 7.53 22.70
#